data_AF-A0AA38ITR3-F1
#
_entry.id   AF-A0AA38ITR3-F1
#
_cell.length_a   1.000
_cell.length_b   1.000
_cell.length_c   1.000
_cell.angle_alpha   90.00
_cell.angle_beta   90.00
_cell.angle_gamma   90.00
#
_symmetry.space_group_name_H-M   'P 1'
#
loop_
_entity.id
_entity.type
_entity.pdbx_description
1 polymer ?
#
loop_
_entity_poly.entity_id
_entity_poly.type
_entity_poly.pdbx_seq_one_letter_code
_entity_poly.pdbx_strand_id
1 'polypeptide(L)'
;MQPLDKTVMGALKTYYSEEIRCFMRLHQRAVTHFDISELFGKAYLKVQSGERAVKGFRMTGIYPCRRDVFTEEDFIAASQVLNTVEHQAKKNAVNEEISAQNQVKMVVLPEDIVPIPLLKKTQGTRGRKSGKAKLITSTPNKEELEESMNQKEKRDSVKKRIFTEPGPSKISLKTQRRIKEKVNHEELHLAEVLTAAAAATFRSTILQMKKCLSVKIQTKM
;
A
#
# COMPACT_ATOMS: atom_id res chain seq x y z
N MET A 1 1.59 18.70 0.14
CA MET A 1 0.67 17.54 0.05
C MET A 1 -0.03 17.56 -1.30
N GLN A 2 -0.02 16.46 -2.06
CA GLN A 2 -0.59 16.41 -3.41
C GLN A 2 -2.13 16.24 -3.38
N PRO A 3 -2.91 16.90 -4.26
CA PRO A 3 -4.39 16.84 -4.26
C PRO A 3 -4.96 15.44 -4.44
N LEU A 4 -4.32 14.65 -5.31
CA LEU A 4 -4.70 13.30 -5.68
C LEU A 4 -4.62 12.34 -4.49
N ASP A 5 -3.56 12.42 -3.70
CA ASP A 5 -3.38 11.61 -2.50
C ASP A 5 -4.45 11.88 -1.45
N LYS A 6 -4.88 13.15 -1.31
CA LYS A 6 -5.87 13.56 -0.32
C LYS A 6 -7.29 13.09 -0.63
N THR A 7 -7.64 12.85 -1.89
CA THR A 7 -9.07 12.69 -2.29
C THR A 7 -9.37 11.48 -3.17
N VAL A 8 -8.47 11.12 -4.08
CA VAL A 8 -8.68 10.04 -5.06
C VAL A 8 -8.10 8.74 -4.53
N MET A 9 -6.87 8.74 -4.00
CA MET A 9 -6.17 7.51 -3.64
C MET A 9 -6.85 6.68 -2.54
N GLY A 10 -7.38 7.33 -1.49
CA GLY A 10 -8.11 6.62 -0.42
C GLY A 10 -9.43 6.00 -0.91
N ALA A 11 -10.14 6.73 -1.77
CA ALA A 11 -11.38 6.25 -2.37
C ALA A 11 -11.14 5.07 -3.31
N LEU A 12 -10.12 5.17 -4.15
CA LEU A 12 -9.73 4.15 -5.11
C LEU A 12 -9.40 2.82 -4.43
N LYS A 13 -8.65 2.85 -3.33
CA LYS A 13 -8.38 1.64 -2.54
C LYS A 13 -9.66 0.98 -2.02
N THR A 14 -10.61 1.80 -1.60
CA THR A 14 -11.90 1.33 -1.06
C THR A 14 -12.73 0.66 -2.14
N TYR A 15 -13.02 1.34 -3.25
CA TYR A 15 -13.81 0.78 -4.35
C TYR A 15 -13.11 -0.41 -5.01
N TYR A 16 -11.79 -0.38 -5.17
CA TYR A 16 -11.06 -1.53 -5.72
C TYR A 16 -11.18 -2.76 -4.81
N SER A 17 -11.13 -2.56 -3.49
CA SER A 17 -11.36 -3.65 -2.52
C SER A 17 -12.79 -4.21 -2.62
N GLU A 18 -13.78 -3.35 -2.90
CA GLU A 18 -15.16 -3.78 -3.13
C GLU A 18 -15.31 -4.60 -4.41
N GLU A 19 -14.74 -4.15 -5.53
CA GLU A 19 -14.76 -4.87 -6.81
C GLU A 19 -14.12 -6.26 -6.66
N ILE A 20 -12.98 -6.35 -5.96
CA ILE A 20 -12.32 -7.64 -5.67
C ILE A 20 -13.27 -8.56 -4.89
N ARG A 21 -13.95 -8.05 -3.85
CA ARG A 21 -14.89 -8.85 -3.04
C ARG A 21 -16.08 -9.32 -3.87
N CYS A 22 -16.62 -8.46 -4.74
CA CYS A 22 -17.70 -8.83 -5.66
C CYS A 22 -17.26 -9.92 -6.63
N PHE A 23 -16.08 -9.78 -7.22
CA PHE A 23 -15.52 -10.76 -8.15
C PHE A 23 -15.29 -12.13 -7.51
N MET A 24 -14.72 -12.17 -6.30
CA MET A 24 -14.51 -13.41 -5.56
C MET A 24 -15.82 -14.15 -5.28
N ARG A 25 -16.90 -13.41 -5.00
CA ARG A 25 -18.24 -14.01 -4.79
C ARG A 25 -18.86 -14.54 -6.08
N LEU A 26 -18.65 -13.85 -7.20
CA LEU A 26 -19.26 -14.21 -8.48
C LEU A 26 -18.55 -15.39 -9.16
N HIS A 27 -17.22 -15.39 -9.20
CA HIS A 27 -16.44 -16.36 -9.95
C HIS A 27 -15.84 -17.49 -9.09
N GLN A 28 -15.94 -17.39 -7.74
CA GLN A 28 -15.40 -18.35 -6.77
C GLN A 28 -13.93 -18.76 -7.01
N ARG A 29 -13.15 -17.89 -7.67
CA ARG A 29 -11.73 -18.09 -7.98
C ARG A 29 -10.89 -16.94 -7.46
N ALA A 30 -9.60 -17.19 -7.29
CA ALA A 30 -8.65 -16.14 -6.95
C ALA A 30 -8.52 -15.12 -8.10
N VAL A 31 -8.30 -13.86 -7.74
CA VAL A 31 -7.99 -12.79 -8.69
C VAL A 31 -6.63 -13.07 -9.33
N THR A 32 -6.60 -13.13 -10.64
CA THR A 32 -5.37 -13.27 -11.42
C THR A 32 -4.94 -11.92 -11.99
N HIS A 33 -3.70 -11.82 -12.47
CA HIS A 33 -3.19 -10.56 -13.02
C HIS A 33 -3.95 -10.07 -14.26
N PHE A 34 -4.60 -10.98 -15.00
CA PHE A 34 -5.45 -10.63 -16.14
C PHE A 34 -6.74 -9.91 -15.73
N ASP A 35 -7.25 -10.17 -14.52
CA ASP A 35 -8.48 -9.57 -14.03
C ASP A 35 -8.27 -8.18 -13.43
N ILE A 36 -7.03 -7.87 -13.03
CA ILE A 36 -6.66 -6.63 -12.33
C ILE A 36 -7.08 -5.41 -13.16
N SER A 37 -6.84 -5.43 -14.47
CA SER A 37 -7.16 -4.32 -15.36
C SER A 37 -8.66 -4.02 -15.40
N GLU A 38 -9.49 -5.06 -15.47
CA GLU A 38 -10.95 -4.93 -15.49
C GLU A 38 -11.50 -4.41 -14.15
N LEU A 39 -11.05 -5.03 -13.05
CA LEU A 39 -11.41 -4.64 -11.68
C LEU A 39 -10.99 -3.19 -11.38
N PHE A 40 -9.77 -2.83 -11.78
CA PHE A 40 -9.24 -1.50 -11.61
C PHE A 40 -10.01 -0.49 -12.46
N GLY A 41 -10.32 -0.81 -13.72
CA GLY A 41 -11.12 0.05 -14.59
C GLY A 41 -12.48 0.37 -14.00
N LYS A 42 -13.20 -0.64 -13.48
CA LYS A 42 -14.49 -0.47 -12.78
C LYS A 42 -14.38 0.43 -11.56
N ALA A 43 -13.37 0.20 -10.72
CA ALA A 43 -13.14 1.01 -9.52
C ALA A 43 -12.72 2.45 -9.88
N TYR A 44 -11.92 2.63 -10.92
CA TYR A 44 -11.43 3.94 -11.35
C TYR A 44 -12.55 4.83 -11.87
N LEU A 45 -13.46 4.28 -12.69
CA LEU A 45 -14.63 5.01 -13.20
C LEU A 45 -15.55 5.50 -12.05
N LYS A 46 -15.67 4.74 -10.97
CA LYS A 46 -16.42 5.16 -9.77
C LYS A 46 -15.78 6.32 -9.02
N VAL A 47 -14.45 6.40 -9.03
CA VAL A 47 -13.70 7.45 -8.31
C VAL A 47 -13.56 8.73 -9.14
N GLN A 48 -13.49 8.60 -10.46
CA GLN A 48 -13.27 9.69 -11.40
C GLN A 48 -14.51 10.60 -11.49
N SER A 49 -14.79 11.33 -10.42
CA SER A 49 -15.76 12.41 -10.37
C SER A 49 -15.03 13.75 -10.24
N GLY A 50 -15.45 14.74 -11.03
CA GLY A 50 -14.91 16.10 -10.99
C GLY A 50 -15.02 16.74 -9.60
N GLU A 51 -16.05 16.39 -8.82
CA GLU A 51 -16.23 16.88 -7.46
C GLU A 51 -15.09 16.48 -6.52
N ARG A 52 -14.56 15.25 -6.67
CA ARG A 52 -13.42 14.79 -5.88
C ARG A 52 -12.17 15.58 -6.23
N ALA A 53 -11.97 15.90 -7.50
CA ALA A 53 -10.86 16.73 -7.95
C ALA A 53 -10.94 18.14 -7.36
N VAL A 54 -12.10 18.82 -7.48
CA VAL A 54 -12.33 20.17 -6.92
C VAL A 54 -12.08 20.18 -5.41
N LYS A 55 -12.60 19.19 -4.68
CA LYS A 55 -12.36 19.04 -3.24
C LYS A 55 -10.87 18.84 -2.94
N GLY A 56 -10.16 18.07 -3.77
CA GLY A 56 -8.72 17.83 -3.62
C GLY A 56 -7.92 19.11 -3.68
N PHE A 57 -8.15 19.94 -4.70
CA PHE A 57 -7.44 21.20 -4.84
C PHE A 57 -7.80 22.21 -3.74
N ARG A 58 -9.05 22.22 -3.27
CA ARG A 58 -9.47 23.03 -2.12
C ARG A 58 -8.77 22.60 -0.83
N MET A 59 -8.67 21.30 -0.58
CA MET A 59 -8.02 20.73 0.61
C MET A 59 -6.50 20.90 0.63
N THR A 60 -5.87 21.14 -0.52
CA THR A 60 -4.43 21.46 -0.62
C THR A 60 -4.14 22.95 -0.65
N GLY A 61 -5.17 23.80 -0.69
CA GLY A 61 -5.00 25.25 -0.80
C GLY A 61 -4.42 25.71 -2.15
N ILE A 62 -4.45 24.86 -3.17
CA ILE A 62 -3.95 25.20 -4.52
C ILE A 62 -5.03 25.98 -5.28
N TYR A 63 -6.30 25.63 -5.08
CA TYR A 63 -7.44 26.29 -5.71
C TYR A 63 -8.60 26.44 -4.72
N PRO A 64 -9.30 27.59 -4.66
CA PRO A 64 -9.13 28.78 -5.48
C PRO A 64 -7.81 29.50 -5.21
N CYS A 65 -7.15 29.99 -6.25
CA CYS A 65 -5.93 30.78 -6.11
C CYS A 65 -6.32 32.16 -5.56
N ARG A 66 -6.30 32.28 -4.23
CA ARG A 66 -6.57 33.54 -3.54
C ARG A 66 -5.26 34.30 -3.41
N ARG A 67 -5.13 35.44 -4.10
CA ARG A 67 -3.99 36.36 -3.94
C ARG A 67 -3.99 37.03 -2.57
N ASP A 68 -5.17 37.23 -2.01
CA ASP A 68 -5.39 37.95 -0.75
C ASP A 68 -5.32 37.03 0.48
N VAL A 69 -4.57 35.92 0.38
CA VAL A 69 -4.31 35.03 1.53
C VAL A 69 -3.36 35.69 2.53
N PHE A 70 -2.50 36.59 2.06
CA PHE A 70 -1.55 37.30 2.91
C PHE A 70 -2.20 38.58 3.42
N THR A 71 -2.26 38.71 4.73
CA THR A 71 -2.70 39.93 5.42
C THR A 71 -1.48 40.78 5.78
N GLU A 72 -1.68 42.07 6.04
CA GLU A 72 -0.60 42.98 6.47
C GLU A 72 0.17 42.44 7.69
N GLU A 73 -0.52 41.66 8.54
CA GLU A 73 0.04 40.99 9.71
C GLU A 73 1.16 39.99 9.34
N ASP A 74 1.02 39.29 8.21
CA ASP A 74 2.01 38.34 7.71
C ASP A 74 3.29 39.04 7.21
N PHE A 75 3.21 40.35 6.91
CA PHE A 75 4.33 41.18 6.45
C PHE A 75 5.04 41.97 7.55
N ILE A 76 4.60 41.86 8.82
CA ILE A 76 5.20 42.59 9.96
C ILE A 76 6.69 42.29 10.09
N ALA A 77 7.09 41.02 9.90
CA ALA A 77 8.49 40.63 9.96
C ALA A 77 9.32 41.28 8.84
N ALA A 78 8.76 41.42 7.64
CA ALA A 78 9.43 42.05 6.51
C ALA A 78 9.58 43.57 6.72
N SER A 79 8.56 44.22 7.29
CA SER A 79 8.64 45.66 7.59
C SER A 79 9.66 45.96 8.69
N GLN A 80 9.73 45.13 9.73
CA GLN A 80 10.75 45.26 10.78
C GLN A 80 12.15 45.12 10.22
N VAL A 81 12.38 44.15 9.32
CA VAL A 81 13.67 43.99 8.64
C VAL A 81 14.01 45.23 7.83
N LEU A 82 13.13 45.71 6.95
CA LEU A 82 13.35 46.93 6.14
C LEU A 82 13.74 48.13 7.01
N ASN A 83 12.98 48.38 8.09
CA ASN A 83 13.27 49.46 9.02
C ASN A 83 14.63 49.31 9.68
N THR A 84 15.05 48.08 10.05
CA THR A 84 16.40 47.85 10.58
C THR A 84 17.49 48.09 9.55
N VAL A 85 17.31 47.71 8.27
CA VAL A 85 18.31 47.95 7.23
C VAL A 85 18.46 49.45 6.96
N GLU A 86 17.35 50.21 6.94
CA GLU A 86 17.37 51.66 6.79
C GLU A 86 18.04 52.37 7.97
N HIS A 87 17.75 51.93 9.21
CA HIS A 87 18.37 52.47 10.40
C HIS A 87 19.85 52.06 10.55
N GLN A 88 20.26 50.90 10.02
CA GLN A 88 21.67 50.50 9.98
C GLN A 88 22.44 51.22 8.88
N ALA A 89 21.84 51.48 7.71
CA ALA A 89 22.46 52.31 6.68
C ALA A 89 22.74 53.74 7.19
N LYS A 90 21.81 54.33 7.95
CA LYS A 90 22.01 55.64 8.60
C LYS A 90 23.04 55.61 9.74
N LYS A 91 23.09 54.54 10.53
CA LYS A 91 24.08 54.38 11.62
C LYS A 91 25.49 54.06 11.12
N ASN A 92 25.63 53.35 10.00
CA ASN A 92 26.93 53.06 9.40
C ASN A 92 27.55 54.30 8.75
N ALA A 93 26.74 55.21 8.18
CA ALA A 93 27.22 56.51 7.71
C ALA A 93 27.72 57.43 8.85
N VAL A 94 27.19 57.27 10.07
CA VAL A 94 27.64 58.04 11.26
C VAL A 94 28.84 57.39 11.96
N ASN A 95 29.09 56.10 11.73
CA ASN A 95 30.21 55.37 12.35
C ASN A 95 31.51 55.38 11.52
N GLU A 96 31.51 55.86 10.27
CA GLU A 96 32.76 56.06 9.50
C GLU A 96 33.64 57.20 10.06
N GLU A 97 33.10 58.10 10.88
CA GLU A 97 33.87 59.21 11.44
C GLU A 97 34.47 58.93 12.84
N ILE A 98 34.07 57.86 13.54
CA ILE A 98 34.45 57.63 14.96
C ILE A 98 35.37 56.39 15.18
N SER A 99 35.57 55.51 14.19
CA SER A 99 36.26 54.22 14.41
C SER A 99 37.77 54.17 14.08
N ALA A 100 38.49 55.30 14.03
CA ALA A 100 39.93 55.26 13.78
C ALA A 100 40.79 54.85 15.00
N GLN A 101 40.21 54.65 16.19
CA GLN A 101 40.97 54.45 17.42
C GLN A 101 40.30 53.47 18.40
N ASN A 102 40.17 52.18 18.08
CA ASN A 102 40.42 51.10 19.06
C ASN A 102 40.33 49.68 18.49
N GLN A 103 41.51 49.06 18.38
CA GLN A 103 41.88 47.70 18.82
C GLN A 103 41.04 46.48 18.39
N VAL A 104 41.64 45.73 17.44
CA VAL A 104 41.57 44.28 17.16
C VAL A 104 40.23 43.59 17.45
N LYS A 105 39.33 43.66 16.47
CA LYS A 105 38.16 42.78 16.39
C LYS A 105 38.63 41.39 15.96
N MET A 106 38.80 40.46 16.90
CA MET A 106 38.98 39.05 16.54
C MET A 106 37.76 38.56 15.77
N VAL A 107 37.92 38.35 14.47
CA VAL A 107 36.90 37.76 13.60
C VAL A 107 36.90 36.27 13.90
N VAL A 108 35.92 35.81 14.68
CA VAL A 108 35.68 34.38 14.92
C VAL A 108 34.86 33.85 13.74
N LEU A 109 35.36 32.81 13.05
CA LEU A 109 34.62 32.16 11.98
C LEU A 109 33.56 31.23 12.57
N PRO A 110 32.40 31.04 11.92
CA PRO A 110 31.38 30.09 12.39
C PRO A 110 31.92 28.66 12.60
N GLU A 111 32.96 28.29 11.85
CA GLU A 111 33.67 27.01 11.94
C GLU A 111 34.39 26.81 13.29
N ASP A 112 34.81 27.90 13.95
CA ASP A 112 35.53 27.86 15.24
C ASP A 112 34.60 27.60 16.44
N ILE A 113 33.29 27.86 16.28
CA ILE A 113 32.30 27.78 17.37
C ILE A 113 31.68 26.38 17.43
N VAL A 114 31.47 25.74 16.28
CA VAL A 114 30.85 24.41 16.18
C VAL A 114 31.58 23.58 15.12
N PRO A 115 32.26 22.48 15.50
CA PRO A 115 32.86 21.61 14.51
C PRO A 115 31.78 20.98 13.64
N ILE A 116 31.94 21.08 12.32
CA ILE A 116 31.01 20.54 11.34
C ILE A 116 30.86 19.03 11.60
N PRO A 117 29.63 18.51 11.76
CA PRO A 117 29.42 17.09 11.98
C PRO A 117 29.95 16.27 10.80
N LEU A 118 30.95 15.44 11.06
CA LEU A 118 31.54 14.56 10.05
C LEU A 118 30.58 13.41 9.73
N LEU A 119 30.17 13.32 8.47
CA LEU A 119 29.29 12.26 7.99
C LEU A 119 30.05 10.91 8.03
N LYS A 120 29.66 10.01 8.94
CA LYS A 120 30.19 8.63 8.96
C LYS A 120 29.72 7.91 7.70
N LYS A 121 30.63 7.65 6.75
CA LYS A 121 30.35 6.77 5.61
C LYS A 121 30.06 5.37 6.15
N THR A 122 28.79 5.00 6.22
CA THR A 122 28.40 3.61 6.48
C THR A 122 28.81 2.78 5.27
N GLN A 123 29.82 1.93 5.44
CA GLN A 123 30.10 0.89 4.47
C GLN A 123 28.86 0.00 4.42
N GLY A 124 28.16 0.00 3.28
CA GLY A 124 26.97 -0.84 3.12
C GLY A 124 27.34 -2.29 3.35
N THR A 125 26.64 -2.97 4.27
CA THR A 125 26.73 -4.43 4.50
C THR A 125 26.21 -5.26 3.32
N ARG A 126 25.91 -4.62 2.19
CA ARG A 126 25.69 -5.30 0.92
C ARG A 126 27.04 -5.81 0.41
N GLY A 127 27.42 -7.01 0.83
CA GLY A 127 28.57 -7.76 0.33
C GLY A 127 28.51 -8.15 -1.16
N ARG A 128 27.77 -7.39 -1.99
CA ARG A 128 27.78 -7.56 -3.43
C ARG A 128 29.02 -6.87 -3.97
N LYS A 129 29.99 -7.67 -4.42
CA LYS A 129 31.18 -7.16 -5.11
C LYS A 129 30.74 -6.31 -6.30
N SER A 130 31.27 -5.09 -6.41
CA SER A 130 31.06 -4.24 -7.58
C SER A 130 31.70 -4.91 -8.80
N GLY A 131 30.93 -5.16 -9.85
CA GLY A 131 31.48 -5.69 -11.10
C GLY A 131 32.30 -4.62 -11.83
N LYS A 132 33.48 -4.98 -12.34
CA LYS A 132 34.26 -4.14 -13.27
C LYS A 132 33.82 -4.44 -14.70
N ALA A 133 33.86 -3.45 -15.60
CA ALA A 133 33.61 -3.68 -17.02
C ALA A 133 34.67 -4.63 -17.58
N LYS A 134 34.25 -5.79 -18.13
CA LYS A 134 35.13 -6.83 -18.69
C LYS A 134 34.46 -7.41 -19.94
N LEU A 135 35.25 -7.75 -20.96
CA LEU A 135 34.78 -8.35 -22.22
C LEU A 135 34.17 -9.73 -21.95
N ILE A 136 32.85 -9.85 -22.05
CA ILE A 136 32.07 -11.03 -21.64
C ILE A 136 32.49 -12.33 -22.37
N THR A 137 33.07 -12.21 -23.57
CA THR A 137 33.42 -13.35 -24.45
C THR A 137 34.86 -13.85 -24.30
N SER A 138 35.70 -13.24 -23.46
CA SER A 138 37.06 -13.74 -23.24
C SER A 138 37.04 -15.00 -22.34
N THR A 139 37.93 -15.94 -22.63
CA THR A 139 38.11 -17.21 -21.87
C THR A 139 38.16 -17.03 -20.35
N PRO A 140 38.89 -16.06 -19.75
CA PRO A 140 38.93 -15.93 -18.29
C PRO A 140 37.61 -15.48 -17.66
N ASN A 141 36.69 -14.85 -18.41
CA ASN A 141 35.38 -14.47 -17.89
C ASN A 141 34.37 -15.60 -17.92
N LYS A 142 34.46 -16.44 -18.95
CA LYS A 142 33.60 -17.60 -19.10
C LYS A 142 33.82 -18.58 -17.95
N GLU A 143 35.09 -18.83 -17.60
CA GLU A 143 35.47 -19.69 -16.46
C GLU A 143 34.96 -19.10 -15.13
N GLU A 144 35.18 -17.81 -14.86
CA GLU A 144 34.65 -17.14 -13.65
C GLU A 144 33.11 -17.21 -13.56
N LEU A 145 32.40 -17.06 -14.69
CA LEU A 145 30.95 -17.14 -14.76
C LEU A 145 30.45 -18.57 -14.48
N GLU A 146 31.05 -19.57 -15.11
CA GLU A 146 30.74 -20.99 -14.90
C GLU A 146 31.00 -21.41 -13.45
N GLU A 147 32.13 -20.99 -12.87
CA GLU A 147 32.43 -21.21 -11.45
C GLU A 147 31.40 -20.54 -10.53
N SER A 148 30.97 -19.31 -10.85
CA SER A 148 29.97 -18.61 -10.06
C SER A 148 28.59 -19.29 -10.11
N MET A 149 28.21 -19.84 -11.27
CA MET A 149 26.99 -20.64 -11.44
C MET A 149 27.09 -21.96 -10.68
N ASN A 150 28.21 -22.68 -10.82
CA ASN A 150 28.47 -23.91 -10.09
C ASN A 150 28.50 -23.71 -8.57
N GLN A 151 29.08 -22.60 -8.08
CA GLN A 151 29.04 -22.26 -6.65
C GLN A 151 27.62 -21.91 -6.18
N LYS A 152 26.81 -21.26 -7.01
CA LYS A 152 25.39 -21.02 -6.72
C LYS A 152 24.61 -22.33 -6.66
N GLU A 153 24.80 -23.23 -7.61
CA GLU A 153 24.18 -24.56 -7.61
C GLU A 153 24.63 -25.41 -6.41
N LYS A 154 25.91 -25.35 -6.03
CA LYS A 154 26.43 -25.96 -4.78
C LYS A 154 25.77 -25.35 -3.55
N ARG A 155 25.60 -24.03 -3.49
CA ARG A 155 24.90 -23.36 -2.37
C ARG A 155 23.42 -23.72 -2.33
N ASP A 156 22.75 -23.79 -3.47
CA ASP A 156 21.33 -24.10 -3.58
C ASP A 156 21.07 -25.58 -3.29
N SER A 157 21.97 -26.49 -3.69
CA SER A 157 21.92 -27.91 -3.32
C SER A 157 22.25 -28.16 -1.85
N VAL A 158 23.17 -27.40 -1.24
CA VAL A 158 23.43 -27.47 0.21
C VAL A 158 22.27 -26.88 1.02
N LYS A 159 21.67 -25.77 0.55
CA LYS A 159 20.42 -25.24 1.14
C LYS A 159 19.26 -26.22 1.00
N LYS A 160 19.17 -26.92 -0.14
CA LYS A 160 18.28 -28.07 -0.31
C LYS A 160 18.65 -29.21 0.63
N ARG A 161 19.90 -29.55 0.91
CA ARG A 161 20.19 -30.62 1.90
C ARG A 161 19.83 -30.28 3.35
N ILE A 162 19.71 -29.00 3.71
CA ILE A 162 19.11 -28.56 4.99
C ILE A 162 17.57 -28.58 4.90
N PHE A 163 17.00 -28.63 3.69
CA PHE A 163 15.58 -28.60 3.35
C PHE A 163 15.26 -29.56 2.16
N THR A 164 15.37 -30.88 2.37
CA THR A 164 15.02 -31.94 1.39
C THR A 164 14.40 -33.09 2.18
N GLU A 165 13.20 -33.62 1.94
CA GLU A 165 12.20 -33.53 0.85
C GLU A 165 10.78 -33.83 1.45
N PRO A 166 9.65 -33.77 0.70
CA PRO A 166 8.36 -33.31 1.19
C PRO A 166 7.57 -34.42 1.91
N GLY A 167 7.31 -34.22 3.20
CA GLY A 167 6.15 -34.84 3.86
C GLY A 167 4.89 -34.01 3.58
N PRO A 168 3.67 -34.59 3.67
CA PRO A 168 2.43 -33.85 3.48
C PRO A 168 2.49 -32.59 4.34
N SER A 169 2.31 -31.44 3.68
CA SER A 169 2.46 -30.13 4.31
C SER A 169 1.68 -30.12 5.61
N LYS A 170 2.38 -29.96 6.74
CA LYS A 170 1.74 -29.78 8.05
C LYS A 170 1.03 -28.44 8.02
N ILE A 171 -0.18 -28.44 7.47
CA ILE A 171 -1.20 -27.41 7.70
C ILE A 171 -1.21 -27.21 9.22
N SER A 172 -1.05 -25.96 9.70
CA SER A 172 -0.99 -25.71 11.14
C SER A 172 -2.22 -26.33 11.83
N LEU A 173 -2.10 -26.81 13.07
CA LEU A 173 -3.22 -27.41 13.81
C LEU A 173 -4.46 -26.49 13.82
N LYS A 174 -4.28 -25.16 13.77
CA LYS A 174 -5.37 -24.18 13.65
C LYS A 174 -6.04 -24.23 12.27
N THR A 175 -5.26 -24.38 11.21
CA THR A 175 -5.78 -24.47 9.84
C THR A 175 -6.41 -25.85 9.59
N GLN A 176 -5.88 -26.94 10.16
CA GLN A 176 -6.53 -28.26 10.12
C GLN A 176 -7.87 -28.27 10.87
N ARG A 177 -7.93 -27.63 12.05
CA ARG A 177 -9.19 -27.44 12.79
C ARG A 177 -10.21 -26.64 11.98
N ARG A 178 -9.81 -25.53 11.34
CA ARG A 178 -10.70 -24.73 10.48
C ARG A 178 -11.21 -25.50 9.26
N ILE A 179 -10.37 -26.33 8.64
CA ILE A 179 -10.79 -27.16 7.50
C ILE A 179 -11.76 -28.24 7.98
N LYS A 180 -11.49 -28.92 9.11
CA LYS A 180 -12.44 -29.87 9.71
C LYS A 180 -13.76 -29.23 10.12
N GLU A 181 -13.74 -28.05 10.74
CA GLU A 181 -14.95 -27.29 11.09
C GLU A 181 -15.77 -26.91 9.85
N LYS A 182 -15.12 -26.50 8.75
CA LYS A 182 -15.80 -26.19 7.48
C LYS A 182 -16.45 -27.42 6.84
N VAL A 183 -15.73 -28.55 6.79
CA VAL A 183 -16.27 -29.81 6.24
C VAL A 183 -17.48 -30.27 7.06
N ASN A 184 -17.40 -30.19 8.40
CA ASN A 184 -18.53 -30.56 9.27
C ASN A 184 -19.75 -29.63 9.07
N HIS A 185 -19.54 -28.33 8.85
CA HIS A 185 -20.64 -27.39 8.60
C HIS A 185 -21.30 -27.61 7.23
N GLU A 186 -20.53 -27.95 6.21
CA GLU A 186 -21.04 -28.28 4.88
C GLU A 186 -21.84 -29.59 4.89
N GLU A 187 -21.38 -30.63 5.59
CA GLU A 187 -22.15 -31.88 5.74
C GLU A 187 -23.45 -31.68 6.53
N LEU A 188 -23.44 -30.84 7.57
CA LEU A 188 -24.64 -30.55 8.37
C LEU A 188 -25.69 -29.80 7.54
N HIS A 189 -25.25 -28.88 6.67
CA HIS A 189 -26.14 -28.17 5.74
C HIS A 189 -26.70 -29.10 4.65
N LEU A 190 -25.90 -30.04 4.12
CA LEU A 190 -26.40 -31.03 3.17
C LEU A 190 -27.44 -31.97 3.80
N ALA A 191 -27.24 -32.38 5.05
CA ALA A 191 -28.20 -33.19 5.79
C ALA A 191 -29.52 -32.45 6.05
N GLU A 192 -29.48 -31.16 6.45
CA GLU A 192 -30.69 -30.35 6.63
C GLU A 192 -31.49 -30.18 5.33
N VAL A 193 -30.81 -29.94 4.20
CA VAL A 193 -31.46 -29.78 2.89
C VAL A 193 -32.14 -31.09 2.44
N LEU A 194 -31.47 -32.24 2.61
CA LEU A 194 -32.05 -33.55 2.30
C LEU A 194 -33.25 -33.88 3.20
N THR A 195 -33.18 -33.54 4.48
CA THR A 195 -34.27 -33.77 5.45
C THR A 195 -35.48 -32.90 5.14
N ALA A 196 -35.26 -31.63 4.77
CA ALA A 196 -36.33 -30.72 4.35
C ALA A 196 -37.02 -31.20 3.05
N ALA A 197 -36.26 -31.71 2.09
CA ALA A 197 -36.80 -32.28 0.86
C ALA A 197 -37.66 -33.54 1.12
N ALA A 198 -37.20 -34.44 2.00
CA ALA A 198 -37.95 -35.63 2.40
C ALA A 198 -39.27 -35.28 3.15
N ALA A 199 -39.26 -34.26 4.01
CA ALA A 199 -40.47 -33.79 4.68
C ALA A 199 -41.48 -33.17 3.69
N ALA A 200 -41.00 -32.48 2.65
CA ALA A 200 -41.86 -31.91 1.61
C ALA A 200 -42.54 -32.98 0.75
N THR A 201 -41.81 -34.03 0.36
CA THR A 201 -42.39 -35.15 -0.40
C THR A 201 -43.41 -35.92 0.45
N PHE A 202 -43.13 -36.15 1.74
CA PHE A 202 -44.05 -36.81 2.66
C PHE A 202 -45.34 -36.02 2.91
N ARG A 203 -45.25 -34.68 3.04
CA ARG A 203 -46.44 -33.83 3.15
C ARG A 203 -47.28 -33.86 1.87
N SER A 204 -46.63 -33.86 0.70
CA SER A 204 -47.29 -33.92 -0.60
C SER A 204 -48.06 -35.24 -0.79
N THR A 205 -47.46 -36.38 -0.42
CA THR A 205 -48.14 -37.69 -0.50
C THR A 205 -49.32 -37.79 0.45
N ILE A 206 -49.20 -37.31 1.69
CA ILE A 206 -50.34 -37.26 2.64
C ILE A 206 -51.49 -36.42 2.08
N LEU A 207 -51.19 -35.26 1.48
CA LEU A 207 -52.19 -34.41 0.84
C LEU A 207 -52.89 -35.11 -0.33
N GLN A 208 -52.15 -35.86 -1.16
CA GLN A 208 -52.72 -36.66 -2.24
C GLN A 208 -53.63 -37.77 -1.71
N MET A 209 -53.24 -38.47 -0.64
CA MET A 209 -54.08 -39.50 -0.02
C MET A 209 -55.36 -38.93 0.59
N LYS A 210 -55.28 -37.76 1.26
CA LYS A 210 -56.46 -37.07 1.81
C LYS A 210 -57.43 -36.63 0.71
N LYS A 211 -56.93 -36.10 -0.42
CA LYS A 211 -57.77 -35.78 -1.59
C LYS A 211 -58.45 -37.01 -2.16
N CYS A 212 -57.73 -38.12 -2.33
CA CYS A 212 -58.29 -39.38 -2.81
C CYS A 212 -59.39 -39.94 -1.89
N LEU A 213 -59.22 -39.82 -0.57
CA LEU A 213 -60.22 -40.28 0.40
C LEU A 213 -61.48 -39.41 0.38
N SER A 214 -61.32 -38.08 0.25
CA SER A 214 -62.44 -37.14 0.11
C SER A 214 -63.31 -37.42 -1.12
N VAL A 215 -62.69 -37.73 -2.26
CA VAL A 215 -63.42 -38.07 -3.51
C VAL A 215 -64.17 -39.40 -3.37
N LYS A 216 -63.59 -40.38 -2.68
CA LYS A 216 -64.26 -41.67 -2.39
C LYS A 216 -65.44 -41.58 -1.43
N ILE A 217 -65.44 -40.61 -0.51
CA ILE A 217 -66.57 -40.40 0.41
C ILE A 217 -67.73 -39.70 -0.31
N GLN A 218 -67.47 -38.75 -1.21
CA GLN A 218 -68.52 -38.05 -1.96
C GLN A 218 -69.20 -38.87 -3.06
N THR A 219 -68.58 -39.97 -3.52
CA THR A 219 -69.15 -40.86 -4.56
C THR A 219 -69.97 -42.01 -4.00
N LYS A 220 -70.10 -42.11 -2.67
CA LYS A 220 -70.81 -43.19 -1.97
C LYS A 220 -72.07 -42.73 -1.23
N MET A 221 -72.41 -41.45 -1.34
CA MET A 221 -73.72 -40.87 -1.02
C MET A 221 -74.50 -40.68 -2.32
#